data_AF-A0A1Q7JS53-F1
#
_entry.id   AF-A0A1Q7JS53-F1
#
_cell.length_a   1.000
_cell.length_b   1.000
_cell.length_c   1.000
_cell.angle_alpha   90.00
_cell.angle_beta   90.00
_cell.angle_gamma   90.00
#
_symmetry.space_group_name_H-M   'P 1'
#
loop_
_entity.id
_entity.type
_entity.pdbx_description
1 polymer ?
#
loop_
_entity_poly.entity_id
_entity_poly.type
_entity_poly.pdbx_seq_one_letter_code
_entity_poly.pdbx_strand_id
1 'polypeptide(L)' 'MGSSAAREPWLRADTFEEFKQAAERAYLLAKLKEHDWNVSETARTLRMPRSNLYKKIERYHLAREA' A
#
# COMPACT_ATOMS: atom_id res chain seq x y z
N MET A 1 -15.05 -22.26 -7.57
CA MET A 1 -14.28 -21.82 -6.39
C MET A 1 -13.03 -21.13 -6.91
N GLY A 2 -13.08 -19.80 -7.07
CA GLY A 2 -12.03 -19.02 -7.70
C GLY A 2 -10.84 -18.84 -6.77
N SER A 3 -9.65 -19.20 -7.25
CA SER A 3 -8.39 -19.17 -6.50
C SER A 3 -8.13 -17.81 -5.83
N SER A 4 -8.12 -17.80 -4.49
CA SER A 4 -7.79 -16.62 -3.66
C SER A 4 -6.35 -16.14 -3.87
N ALA A 5 -5.48 -16.98 -4.42
CA ALA A 5 -4.07 -16.66 -4.64
C ALA A 5 -3.83 -15.49 -5.61
N ALA A 6 -4.85 -15.03 -6.35
CA ALA A 6 -4.76 -13.82 -7.18
C ALA A 6 -4.94 -12.52 -6.38
N ARG A 7 -5.45 -12.59 -5.14
CA ARG A 7 -5.74 -11.42 -4.30
C ARG A 7 -4.57 -10.95 -3.44
N GLU A 8 -3.54 -11.78 -3.28
CA GLU A 8 -2.48 -11.58 -2.28
C GLU A 8 -1.09 -11.68 -2.95
N PRO A 9 -0.73 -10.73 -3.83
CA PRO A 9 0.52 -10.77 -4.60
C PRO A 9 1.78 -10.83 -3.73
N TRP A 10 1.70 -10.37 -2.48
CA TRP A 10 2.81 -10.45 -1.51
C TRP A 10 3.15 -11.89 -1.10
N LEU A 11 2.22 -12.85 -1.16
CA LEU A 11 2.50 -14.26 -0.84
C LEU A 11 3.32 -14.99 -1.91
N ARG A 12 3.57 -14.35 -3.06
CA ARG A 12 4.37 -14.91 -4.16
C ARG A 12 5.79 -14.35 -4.23
N ALA A 13 6.18 -13.52 -3.27
CA ALA A 13 7.51 -12.93 -3.24
C ALA A 13 8.58 -14.00 -3.00
N ASP A 14 9.67 -13.95 -3.76
CA ASP A 14 10.77 -14.92 -3.67
C ASP A 14 11.67 -14.66 -2.46
N THR A 15 11.71 -13.41 -2.00
CA THR A 15 12.47 -12.99 -0.82
C THR A 15 11.61 -12.29 0.23
N PHE A 16 12.07 -12.34 1.48
CA PHE A 16 11.41 -11.61 2.58
C PHE A 16 11.41 -10.09 2.37
N GLU A 17 12.40 -9.56 1.64
CA GLU A 17 12.45 -8.14 1.30
C GLU A 17 11.35 -7.76 0.31
N GLU A 18 11.17 -8.55 -0.75
CA GLU A 18 10.07 -8.37 -1.72
C GLU A 18 8.70 -8.56 -1.05
N PHE A 19 8.57 -9.53 -0.13
CA PHE A 19 7.36 -9.72 0.65
C PHE A 19 7.01 -8.44 1.43
N LYS A 20 7.98 -7.87 2.16
CA LYS A 20 7.77 -6.63 2.93
C LYS A 20 7.36 -5.47 2.03
N GLN A 21 7.98 -5.32 0.86
CA GLN A 21 7.64 -4.25 -0.08
C GLN A 21 6.24 -4.43 -0.67
N ALA A 22 5.88 -5.65 -1.07
CA ALA A 22 4.56 -5.95 -1.62
C ALA A 22 3.45 -5.78 -0.57
N ALA A 23 3.69 -6.23 0.67
CA ALA A 23 2.78 -6.07 1.79
C ALA A 23 2.62 -4.60 2.17
N GLU A 24 3.72 -3.84 2.27
CA GLU A 24 3.68 -2.40 2.54
C GLU A 24 2.90 -1.65 1.45
N ARG A 25 3.18 -1.94 0.17
CA ARG A 25 2.45 -1.34 -0.95
C ARG A 25 0.95 -1.59 -0.86
N ALA A 26 0.54 -2.83 -0.63
CA ALA A 26 -0.87 -3.21 -0.53
C ALA A 26 -1.56 -2.54 0.66
N TYR A 27 -0.89 -2.50 1.81
CA TYR A 27 -1.40 -1.87 3.03
C TYR A 27 -1.64 -0.37 2.83
N LEU A 28 -0.66 0.34 2.25
CA LEU A 28 -0.78 1.77 1.99
C LEU A 28 -1.88 2.08 0.98
N LEU A 29 -1.98 1.29 -0.10
CA LEU A 29 -3.03 1.46 -1.09
C LEU A 29 -4.43 1.27 -0.48
N ALA A 30 -4.62 0.24 0.34
CA ALA A 30 -5.88 -0.02 1.03
C ALA A 30 -6.25 1.16 1.94
N LYS A 31 -5.29 1.68 2.72
CA LYS A 31 -5.52 2.81 3.63
C LYS A 31 -5.77 4.13 2.91
N LEU A 32 -5.10 4.36 1.78
CA LEU A 32 -5.38 5.51 0.92
C LEU A 32 -6.80 5.42 0.34
N LYS A 33 -7.24 4.25 -0.11
CA LYS A 33 -8.61 4.04 -0.60
C LYS A 33 -9.66 4.23 0.51
N GLU A 34 -9.40 3.72 1.72
CA GLU A 34 -10.29 3.86 2.90
C GLU A 34 -10.55 5.32 3.29
N HIS A 35 -9.58 6.21 3.04
CA HIS A 35 -9.66 7.63 3.34
C HIS A 35 -9.89 8.50 2.09
N ASP A 36 -10.44 7.96 1.00
CA ASP A 36 -10.72 8.70 -0.24
C ASP A 36 -9.51 9.48 -0.80
N TRP A 37 -8.31 8.90 -0.67
CA TRP A 37 -7.04 9.52 -1.04
C TRP A 37 -6.70 10.80 -0.27
N ASN A 38 -7.31 11.03 0.89
CA ASN A 38 -6.91 12.07 1.82
C ASN A 38 -5.57 11.70 2.48
N VAL A 39 -4.47 12.10 1.86
CA VAL A 39 -3.10 11.79 2.31
C VAL A 39 -2.82 12.34 3.71
N SER A 40 -3.37 13.51 4.06
CA SER A 40 -3.18 14.10 5.39
C SER A 40 -3.83 13.26 6.48
N GLU A 41 -5.06 12.81 6.24
CA GLU A 41 -5.79 11.97 7.18
C GLU A 41 -5.17 10.57 7.26
N THR A 42 -4.83 9.98 6.12
CA THR A 42 -4.16 8.68 6.05
C THR A 42 -2.83 8.71 6.82
N ALA A 43 -2.02 9.76 6.67
CA ALA A 43 -0.76 9.90 7.39
C ALA A 43 -0.97 10.01 8.91
N ARG A 44 -2.00 10.75 9.36
CA ARG A 44 -2.40 10.82 10.78
C ARG A 44 -2.81 9.45 11.32
N THR A 45 -3.71 8.75 10.62
CA THR A 45 -4.18 7.42 10.99
C THR A 45 -3.02 6.43 11.10
N LEU A 46 -2.09 6.49 10.15
CA LEU A 46 -0.90 5.64 10.12
C LEU A 46 0.22 6.10 11.06
N ARG A 47 0.01 7.18 11.82
CA ARG A 47 0.97 7.78 12.75
C ARG A 47 2.34 8.00 12.12
N MET A 48 2.36 8.51 10.89
CA MET A 48 3.59 8.87 10.20
C MET A 48 3.53 10.29 9.63
N PRO A 49 4.68 10.95 9.43
CA PRO A 49 4.71 12.24 8.75
C PRO A 49 4.12 12.15 7.34
N ARG A 50 3.35 13.16 6.95
CA ARG A 50 2.79 13.26 5.59
C ARG A 50 3.86 13.19 4.50
N SER A 51 5.03 13.78 4.75
CA SER A 51 6.18 13.72 3.84
C SER A 51 6.72 12.30 3.65
N ASN A 52 6.64 11.44 4.67
CA ASN A 52 7.03 10.03 4.55
C ASN A 52 6.01 9.26 3.71
N LEU A 53 4.72 9.50 3.93
CA LEU A 53 3.66 8.87 3.12
C LEU A 53 3.77 9.27 1.64
N TYR A 54 4.08 10.53 1.32
CA TYR A 54 4.34 10.94 -0.06
C TYR A 54 5.50 10.18 -0.71
N LYS A 55 6.63 10.04 -0.01
CA LYS A 55 7.78 9.26 -0.51
C LYS A 55 7.42 7.81 -0.77
N LYS A 56 6.55 7.21 0.07
CA LYS A 56 6.09 5.84 -0.11
C LYS A 56 5.12 5.70 -1.29
N ILE A 57 4.21 6.67 -1.47
CA ILE A 57 3.29 6.73 -2.63
C ILE A 57 4.10 6.77 -3.93
N GLU A 58 5.12 7.64 -3.99
CA GLU A 58 6.00 7.76 -5.15
C GLU A 58 6.81 6.48 -5.38
N ARG A 59 7.49 5.98 -4.34
CA ARG A 59 8.30 4.74 -4.40
C ARG A 59 7.53 3.54 -4.93
N TYR A 60 6.27 3.39 -4.52
CA TYR A 60 5.43 2.25 -4.89
C TYR A 60 4.51 2.52 -6.09
N HIS A 61 4.65 3.69 -6.73
CA HIS A 61 3.82 4.14 -7.83
C HIS A 61 2.32 3.96 -7.54
N LEU A 62 1.90 4.38 -6.34
CA LEU A 62 0.50 4.30 -5.92
C LEU A 62 -0.29 5.41 -6.61
N ALA A 63 -1.30 5.03 -7.38
CA ALA A 63 -2.20 5.96 -8.05
C ALA A 63 -3.66 5.58 -7.78
N ARG A 64 -4.53 6.58 -7.82
CA ARG A 64 -5.98 6.39 -7.81
C ARG A 64 -6.36 5.77 -9.16
N GLU A 65 -6.87 4.55 -9.13
CA GLU A 65 -7.52 3.95 -10.30
C GLU A 65 -8.72 4.85 -10.65
N ALA A 66 -8.76 5.33 -11.90
CA ALA A 66 -9.79 6.21 -12.43
C ALA A 66 -11.07 5.44 -12.75
#